data_AF-A0A9D6NE50-F1
#
_entry.id   AF-A0A9D6NE50-F1
#
_cell.length_a   1.000
_cell.length_b   1.000
_cell.length_c   1.000
_cell.angle_alpha   90.00
_cell.angle_beta   90.00
_cell.angle_gamma   90.00
#
_symmetry.space_group_name_H-M   'P 1'
#
loop_
_entity.id
_entity.type
_entity.pdbx_description
1 polymer ?
#
loop_
_entity_poly.entity_id
_entity_poly.type
_entity_poly.pdbx_seq_one_letter_code
_entity_poly.pdbx_strand_id
1 'polypeptide(L)'
;MDIPDLKKRTRASQRQIQEEKKRLVQQVIEARQAAAADRIDRSAAAARKELDGRVEKAVGRGETSALALQVSLHRYDLRTAVLDHLKSRGAELAEHYPGLHRLGPFTFSQVDQLVKDIGEKESDRVGAPWVKQYQDYLRSERKGLKKILARPPVLGEPVREFFEECRSRGLKPEVELYIAFEDEGIQVTVRW
;
A
#
# COMPACT_ATOMS: atom_id res chain seq x y z
N MET A 1 -17.55 -37.85 28.94
CA MET A 1 -17.38 -36.49 28.39
C MET A 1 -18.55 -36.25 27.45
N ASP A 2 -19.38 -35.25 27.74
CA ASP A 2 -20.68 -35.10 27.08
C ASP A 2 -20.59 -34.48 25.68
N ILE A 3 -21.36 -35.02 24.72
CA ILE A 3 -21.39 -34.57 23.31
C ILE A 3 -21.71 -33.08 23.17
N PRO A 4 -22.65 -32.48 23.95
CA PRO A 4 -22.90 -31.05 23.95
C PRO A 4 -21.67 -30.19 24.33
N ASP A 5 -20.89 -30.61 25.33
CA ASP A 5 -19.70 -29.88 25.78
C ASP A 5 -18.57 -29.93 24.75
N LEU A 6 -18.42 -31.07 24.08
CA LEU A 6 -17.50 -31.20 22.93
C LEU A 6 -17.89 -30.23 21.81
N LYS A 7 -19.17 -30.19 21.42
CA LYS A 7 -19.67 -29.25 20.39
C LYS A 7 -19.42 -27.79 20.76
N LYS A 8 -19.61 -27.41 22.03
CA LYS A 8 -19.37 -26.05 22.51
C LYS A 8 -17.88 -25.69 22.47
N ARG A 9 -17.00 -26.60 22.90
CA ARG A 9 -15.54 -26.42 22.85
C ARG A 9 -15.01 -26.33 21.41
N THR A 10 -15.52 -27.16 20.50
CA THR A 10 -15.15 -27.10 19.08
C THR A 10 -15.53 -25.75 18.46
N ARG A 11 -16.74 -25.25 18.71
CA ARG A 11 -17.18 -23.93 18.22
C ARG A 11 -16.33 -22.78 18.77
N ALA A 12 -15.98 -22.83 20.06
CA ALA A 12 -15.11 -21.83 20.66
C ALA A 12 -13.71 -21.84 20.03
N SER A 13 -13.12 -23.02 19.84
CA SER A 13 -11.82 -23.19 19.17
C SER A 13 -11.85 -22.67 17.73
N GLN A 14 -12.90 -22.98 16.97
CA GLN A 14 -13.06 -22.49 15.60
C GLN A 14 -13.16 -20.97 15.53
N ARG A 15 -13.89 -20.33 16.46
CA ARG A 15 -13.98 -18.86 16.53
C ARG A 15 -12.63 -18.23 16.84
N GLN A 16 -11.91 -18.77 17.82
CA GLN A 16 -10.57 -18.30 18.15
C GLN A 16 -9.63 -18.39 16.94
N ILE A 17 -9.63 -19.52 16.23
CA ILE A 17 -8.83 -19.68 15.01
C ILE A 17 -9.21 -18.65 13.96
N GLN A 18 -10.51 -18.37 13.78
CA GLN A 18 -10.96 -17.36 12.81
C GLN A 18 -10.53 -15.93 13.19
N GLU A 19 -10.53 -15.59 14.47
CA GLU A 19 -10.01 -14.30 14.96
C GLU A 19 -8.50 -14.20 14.76
N GLU A 20 -7.75 -15.26 15.05
CA GLU A 20 -6.31 -15.36 14.79
C GLU A 20 -5.98 -15.20 13.30
N LYS A 21 -6.75 -15.85 12.41
CA LYS A 21 -6.64 -15.71 10.94
C LYS A 21 -6.82 -14.26 10.50
N LYS A 22 -7.89 -13.60 10.97
CA LYS A 22 -8.17 -12.18 10.65
C LYS A 22 -7.05 -11.27 11.13
N ARG A 23 -6.60 -11.46 12.37
CA ARG A 23 -5.51 -10.68 12.96
C ARG A 23 -4.22 -10.82 12.16
N LEU A 24 -3.86 -12.05 11.76
CA LEU A 24 -2.69 -12.33 10.95
C LEU A 24 -2.73 -11.57 9.62
N VAL A 25 -3.82 -11.70 8.88
CA VAL A 25 -3.95 -11.04 7.56
C VAL A 25 -3.94 -9.52 7.70
N GLN A 26 -4.65 -8.98 8.69
CA GLN A 26 -4.66 -7.54 8.95
C GLN A 26 -3.25 -7.01 9.26
N GLN A 27 -2.48 -7.71 10.11
CA GLN A 27 -1.10 -7.32 10.41
C GLN A 27 -0.20 -7.33 9.17
N VAL A 28 -0.37 -8.31 8.29
CA VAL A 28 0.38 -8.39 7.03
C VAL A 28 0.02 -7.22 6.11
N ILE A 29 -1.27 -6.89 5.99
CA ILE A 29 -1.73 -5.75 5.18
C ILE A 29 -1.15 -4.43 5.73
N GLU A 30 -1.25 -4.20 7.03
CA GLU A 30 -0.72 -3.00 7.70
C GLU A 30 0.80 -2.87 7.53
N ALA A 31 1.54 -3.95 7.73
CA ALA A 31 2.99 -3.97 7.53
C ALA A 31 3.38 -3.63 6.07
N ARG A 32 2.60 -4.13 5.09
CA ARG A 32 2.83 -3.80 3.68
C ARG A 32 2.47 -2.35 3.34
N GLN A 33 1.40 -1.82 3.92
CA GLN A 33 1.03 -0.41 3.76
C GLN A 33 2.08 0.53 4.36
N ALA A 34 2.60 0.21 5.56
CA ALA A 34 3.69 0.94 6.18
C ALA A 34 4.96 0.91 5.31
N ALA A 35 5.37 -0.28 4.85
CA ALA A 35 6.52 -0.42 3.96
C ALA A 35 6.33 0.31 2.62
N ALA A 36 5.09 0.48 2.13
CA ALA A 36 4.80 1.29 0.96
C ALA A 36 4.93 2.79 1.27
N ALA A 37 4.44 3.25 2.42
CA ALA A 37 4.64 4.63 2.88
C ALA A 37 6.14 4.97 2.98
N ASP A 38 6.95 4.11 3.59
CA ASP A 38 8.41 4.31 3.71
C ASP A 38 9.11 4.40 2.33
N ARG A 39 8.59 3.73 1.30
CA ARG A 39 9.11 3.86 -0.07
C ARG A 39 8.76 5.21 -0.66
N ILE A 40 7.54 5.69 -0.42
CA ILE A 40 7.10 7.02 -0.87
C ILE A 40 7.96 8.09 -0.24
N ASP A 41 8.24 7.99 1.06
CA ASP A 41 9.11 8.91 1.79
C ASP A 41 10.51 8.97 1.16
N ARG A 42 11.10 7.80 0.91
CA ARG A 42 12.42 7.70 0.25
C ARG A 42 12.40 8.23 -1.18
N SER A 43 11.34 7.94 -1.94
CA SER A 43 11.15 8.44 -3.30
C SER A 43 11.04 9.96 -3.32
N ALA A 44 10.25 10.54 -2.42
CA ALA A 44 10.11 11.98 -2.26
C ALA A 44 11.45 12.63 -1.85
N ALA A 45 12.17 12.04 -0.90
CA ALA A 45 13.49 12.54 -0.50
C ALA A 45 14.53 12.48 -1.64
N ALA A 46 14.51 11.43 -2.45
CA ALA A 46 15.37 11.32 -3.63
C ALA A 46 15.00 12.36 -4.69
N ALA A 47 13.70 12.55 -4.97
CA ALA A 47 13.22 13.54 -5.91
C ALA A 47 13.55 14.98 -5.48
N ARG A 48 13.53 15.29 -4.17
CA ARG A 48 14.00 16.59 -3.66
C ARG A 48 15.46 16.85 -4.00
N LYS A 49 16.33 15.88 -3.70
CA LYS A 49 17.77 15.98 -4.03
C LYS A 49 18.00 16.14 -5.54
N GLU A 50 17.22 15.44 -6.36
CA GLU A 50 17.31 15.56 -7.81
C GLU A 50 16.79 16.90 -8.32
N LEU A 51 15.71 17.42 -7.73
CA LEU A 51 15.16 18.73 -8.05
C LEU A 51 16.20 19.83 -7.79
N ASP A 52 16.84 19.80 -6.61
CA ASP A 52 17.91 20.75 -6.26
C ASP A 52 19.02 20.73 -7.32
N GLY A 53 19.51 19.53 -7.68
CA GLY A 53 20.62 19.40 -8.63
C GLY A 53 20.26 19.73 -10.09
N ARG A 54 19.00 19.55 -10.51
CA ARG A 54 18.56 19.81 -11.89
C ARG A 54 18.12 21.25 -12.11
N VAL A 55 17.40 21.85 -11.16
CA VAL A 55 16.93 23.24 -11.27
C VAL A 55 18.12 24.18 -11.33
N GLU A 56 19.13 24.01 -10.48
CA GLU A 56 20.35 24.84 -10.50
C GLU A 56 21.05 24.81 -11.87
N LYS A 57 21.16 23.62 -12.47
CA LYS A 57 21.80 23.44 -13.79
C LYS A 57 20.98 24.02 -14.93
N ALA A 58 19.66 23.87 -14.88
CA ALA A 58 18.75 24.34 -15.92
C ALA A 58 18.63 25.86 -15.92
N VAL A 59 18.55 26.50 -14.75
CA VAL A 59 18.57 27.97 -14.60
C VAL A 59 19.87 28.55 -15.17
N GLY A 60 21.01 27.90 -14.92
CA GLY A 60 22.29 28.31 -15.49
C GLY A 60 22.40 28.18 -17.02
N ARG A 61 21.52 27.42 -17.67
CA ARG A 61 21.55 27.14 -19.12
C ARG A 61 20.35 27.70 -19.90
N GLY A 62 19.33 28.23 -19.22
CA GLY A 62 18.09 28.70 -19.85
C GLY A 62 17.24 27.57 -20.45
N GLU A 63 17.39 26.34 -19.95
CA GLU A 63 16.66 25.16 -20.45
C GLU A 63 15.35 24.96 -19.67
N THR A 64 14.26 24.70 -20.39
CA THR A 64 12.99 24.24 -19.79
C THR A 64 13.08 22.72 -19.60
N SER A 65 12.94 22.24 -18.37
CA SER A 65 13.04 20.80 -18.06
C SER A 65 11.89 20.35 -17.15
N ALA A 66 11.76 19.04 -17.00
CA ALA A 66 10.76 18.43 -16.13
C ALA A 66 11.36 17.30 -15.28
N LEU A 67 10.87 17.19 -14.05
CA LEU A 67 11.16 16.08 -13.13
C LEU A 67 9.86 15.41 -12.72
N ALA A 68 9.85 14.08 -12.63
CA ALA A 68 8.71 13.30 -12.16
C ALA A 68 9.04 12.55 -10.86
N LEU A 69 8.26 12.77 -9.80
CA LEU A 69 8.24 11.93 -8.61
C LEU A 69 7.18 10.84 -8.81
N GLN A 70 7.61 9.59 -8.91
CA GLN A 70 6.71 8.45 -9.07
C GLN A 70 6.30 7.85 -7.72
N VAL A 71 5.01 7.61 -7.57
CA VAL A 71 4.39 6.98 -6.40
C VAL A 71 3.55 5.80 -6.86
N SER A 72 4.10 4.61 -6.66
CA SER A 72 3.56 3.36 -7.18
C SER A 72 2.61 2.65 -6.21
N LEU A 73 1.58 2.02 -6.78
CA LEU A 73 0.75 0.97 -6.20
C LEU A 73 1.32 -0.37 -6.67
N HIS A 74 2.08 -1.03 -5.81
CA HIS A 74 2.59 -2.35 -6.15
C HIS A 74 1.50 -3.40 -6.02
N ARG A 75 1.45 -4.29 -7.01
CA ARG A 75 0.75 -5.56 -6.85
C ARG A 75 1.54 -6.41 -5.87
N TYR A 76 0.88 -6.95 -4.86
CA TYR A 76 1.46 -8.01 -4.05
C TYR A 76 0.51 -9.19 -3.95
N ASP A 77 1.11 -10.38 -3.79
CA ASP A 77 0.38 -11.60 -3.47
C ASP A 77 0.27 -11.73 -1.95
N LEU A 78 -0.96 -11.60 -1.43
CA LEU A 78 -1.24 -11.66 0.00
C LEU A 78 -0.85 -13.02 0.57
N ARG A 79 -0.97 -14.09 -0.23
CA ARG A 79 -0.64 -15.45 0.20
C ARG A 79 0.85 -15.58 0.46
N THR A 80 1.67 -15.07 -0.46
CA THR A 80 3.13 -15.05 -0.29
C THR A 80 3.51 -14.21 0.93
N ALA A 81 2.90 -13.04 1.11
CA ALA A 81 3.19 -12.19 2.27
C ALA A 81 2.79 -12.82 3.62
N VAL A 82 1.63 -13.49 3.69
CA VAL A 82 1.19 -14.22 4.87
C VAL A 82 2.10 -15.42 5.14
N LEU A 83 2.48 -16.17 4.10
CA LEU A 83 3.38 -17.30 4.23
C LEU A 83 4.76 -16.87 4.74
N ASP A 84 5.30 -15.78 4.20
CA ASP A 84 6.58 -15.22 4.65
C ASP A 84 6.50 -14.75 6.11
N HIS A 85 5.39 -14.12 6.51
CA HIS A 85 5.17 -13.68 7.88
C HIS A 85 5.07 -14.84 8.87
N LEU A 86 4.37 -15.92 8.49
CA LEU A 86 4.28 -17.14 9.29
C LEU A 86 5.65 -17.81 9.44
N LYS A 87 6.43 -17.86 8.35
CA LYS A 87 7.79 -18.41 8.36
C LYS A 87 8.75 -17.58 9.20
N SER A 88 8.69 -16.25 9.10
CA SER A 88 9.61 -15.35 9.81
C SER A 88 9.41 -15.39 11.33
N ARG A 89 8.20 -15.71 11.81
CA ARG A 89 7.91 -15.84 13.24
C ARG A 89 8.38 -17.17 13.84
N GLY A 90 8.58 -18.21 13.03
CA GLY A 90 9.17 -19.49 13.47
C GLY A 90 8.62 -20.00 14.81
N ALA A 91 9.45 -19.96 15.85
CA ALA A 91 9.13 -20.42 17.21
C ALA A 91 8.11 -19.52 17.95
N GLU A 92 8.05 -18.23 17.65
CA GLU A 92 7.13 -17.26 18.28
C GLU A 92 5.67 -17.41 17.78
N LEU A 93 5.46 -18.24 16.76
CA LEU A 93 4.13 -18.51 16.23
C LEU A 93 3.20 -19.11 17.30
N ALA A 94 3.72 -19.97 18.17
CA ALA A 94 2.94 -20.59 19.25
C ALA A 94 2.46 -19.58 20.30
N GLU A 95 3.23 -18.51 20.53
CA GLU A 95 2.90 -17.45 21.49
C GLU A 95 1.85 -16.48 20.92
N HIS A 96 1.99 -16.12 19.64
CA HIS A 96 1.13 -15.12 19.01
C HIS A 96 -0.13 -15.68 18.36
N TYR A 97 -0.07 -16.93 17.89
CA TYR A 97 -1.14 -17.61 17.16
C TYR A 97 -1.26 -19.09 17.56
N PRO A 98 -1.66 -19.38 18.81
CA PRO A 98 -1.67 -20.74 19.36
C PRO A 98 -2.65 -21.67 18.64
N GLY A 99 -3.78 -21.16 18.16
CA GLY A 99 -4.75 -21.92 17.36
C GLY A 99 -4.19 -22.28 15.98
N LEU A 100 -3.53 -21.34 15.32
CA LEU A 100 -2.88 -21.56 14.02
C LEU A 100 -1.66 -22.50 14.13
N HIS A 101 -0.83 -22.33 15.15
CA HIS A 101 0.35 -23.19 15.38
C HIS A 101 -0.04 -24.68 15.50
N ARG A 102 -1.19 -24.98 16.13
CA ARG A 102 -1.70 -26.35 16.28
C ARG A 102 -2.10 -27.02 14.95
N LEU A 103 -2.28 -26.25 13.88
CA LEU A 103 -2.57 -26.79 12.55
C LEU A 103 -1.32 -27.33 11.83
N GLY A 104 -0.14 -27.14 12.43
CA GLY A 104 1.13 -27.58 11.87
C GLY A 104 1.72 -26.59 10.86
N PRO A 105 2.73 -27.01 10.08
CA PRO A 105 3.37 -26.14 9.08
C PRO A 105 2.39 -25.78 7.96
N PHE A 106 2.32 -24.49 7.63
CA PHE A 106 1.41 -23.99 6.61
C PHE A 106 1.97 -24.21 5.20
N THR A 107 1.19 -24.91 4.38
CA THR A 107 1.39 -24.99 2.93
C THR A 107 0.78 -23.79 2.21
N PHE A 108 1.21 -23.52 0.98
CA PHE A 108 0.64 -22.45 0.17
C PHE A 108 -0.88 -22.60 -0.01
N SER A 109 -1.38 -23.83 -0.19
CA SER A 109 -2.82 -24.11 -0.32
C SER A 109 -3.61 -23.78 0.96
N GLN A 110 -3.03 -24.03 2.14
CA GLN A 110 -3.68 -23.66 3.40
C GLN A 110 -3.70 -22.14 3.62
N VAL A 111 -2.66 -21.43 3.18
CA VAL A 111 -2.63 -19.96 3.21
C VAL A 111 -3.64 -19.37 2.21
N ASP A 112 -3.75 -19.94 1.02
CA ASP A 112 -4.75 -19.56 0.03
C ASP A 112 -6.18 -19.69 0.59
N GLN A 113 -6.49 -20.80 1.25
CA GLN A 113 -7.76 -20.99 1.93
C GLN A 113 -7.96 -20.00 3.09
N LEU A 114 -6.90 -19.69 3.85
CA LEU A 114 -6.96 -18.71 4.94
C LEU A 114 -7.34 -17.31 4.43
N VAL A 115 -6.73 -16.87 3.33
CA VAL A 115 -7.06 -15.57 2.71
C VAL A 115 -8.50 -15.56 2.21
N LYS A 116 -8.94 -16.65 1.55
CA LYS A 116 -10.33 -16.83 1.09
C LYS A 116 -11.34 -16.80 2.23
N ASP A 117 -11.05 -17.47 3.34
CA ASP A 117 -11.94 -17.55 4.52
C ASP A 117 -12.24 -16.15 5.11
N ILE A 118 -11.32 -15.19 4.94
CA ILE A 118 -11.46 -13.83 5.46
C ILE A 118 -12.18 -12.92 4.46
N GLY A 119 -12.31 -13.34 3.20
CA GLY A 119 -12.93 -12.55 2.13
C GLY A 119 -12.00 -11.50 1.51
N GLU A 120 -10.70 -11.59 1.79
CA GLU A 120 -9.68 -10.74 1.15
C GLU A 120 -9.32 -11.27 -0.24
N LYS A 121 -8.90 -10.37 -1.13
CA LYS A 121 -8.44 -10.76 -2.47
C LYS A 121 -7.02 -11.34 -2.36
N GLU A 122 -6.78 -12.49 -3.01
CA GLU A 122 -5.47 -13.15 -3.07
C GLU A 122 -4.36 -12.23 -3.57
N SER A 123 -4.71 -11.37 -4.54
CA SER A 123 -3.88 -10.26 -5.00
C SER A 123 -4.66 -8.97 -4.82
N ASP A 124 -4.07 -8.03 -4.10
CA ASP A 124 -4.55 -6.65 -4.10
C ASP A 124 -3.42 -5.71 -4.48
N ARG A 125 -3.81 -4.58 -5.05
CA ARG A 125 -2.90 -3.47 -5.27
C ARG A 125 -2.81 -2.72 -3.96
N VAL A 126 -1.63 -2.76 -3.36
CA VAL A 126 -1.39 -2.05 -2.11
C VAL A 126 -0.22 -1.13 -2.28
N GLY A 127 -0.54 0.15 -2.16
CA GLY A 127 0.40 1.17 -1.76
C GLY A 127 -0.15 1.87 -0.54
N ALA A 128 0.33 3.08 -0.29
CA ALA A 128 -0.26 3.90 0.76
C ALA A 128 -1.77 4.13 0.50
N PRO A 129 -2.63 4.09 1.53
CA PRO A 129 -4.08 4.08 1.37
C PRO A 129 -4.64 5.21 0.50
N TRP A 130 -4.00 6.39 0.56
CA TRP A 130 -4.39 7.58 -0.18
C TRP A 130 -4.09 7.50 -1.69
N VAL A 131 -3.12 6.68 -2.12
CA VAL A 131 -2.69 6.59 -3.53
C VAL A 131 -3.81 6.00 -4.38
N LYS A 132 -4.46 4.93 -3.90
CA LYS A 132 -5.59 4.29 -4.59
C LYS A 132 -6.76 5.26 -4.73
N GLN A 133 -7.10 5.98 -3.66
CA GLN A 133 -8.16 7.01 -3.69
C GLN A 133 -7.86 8.10 -4.71
N TYR A 134 -6.62 8.56 -4.77
CA TYR A 134 -6.19 9.60 -5.71
C TYR A 134 -6.19 9.09 -7.15
N GLN A 135 -5.74 7.86 -7.38
CA GLN A 135 -5.79 7.21 -8.68
C GLN A 135 -7.24 7.04 -9.19
N ASP A 136 -8.15 6.58 -8.33
CA ASP A 136 -9.58 6.45 -8.63
C ASP A 136 -10.20 7.82 -8.95
N TYR A 137 -9.83 8.86 -8.20
CA TYR A 137 -10.24 10.24 -8.50
C TYR A 137 -9.77 10.70 -9.89
N LEU A 138 -8.50 10.47 -10.23
CA LEU A 138 -7.95 10.86 -11.54
C LEU A 138 -8.56 10.06 -12.70
N ARG A 139 -8.83 8.77 -12.49
CA ARG A 139 -9.53 7.89 -13.46
C ARG A 139 -11.00 8.21 -13.61
N SER A 140 -11.63 8.79 -12.59
CA SER A 140 -13.06 9.06 -12.64
C SER A 140 -13.40 9.93 -13.86
N GLU A 141 -14.19 9.37 -14.78
CA GLU A 141 -14.66 10.03 -16.01
C GLU A 141 -15.72 11.10 -15.73
N ARG A 142 -15.66 11.81 -14.60
CA ARG A 142 -16.60 12.92 -14.35
C ARG A 142 -16.33 14.00 -15.42
N LYS A 143 -17.09 13.95 -16.51
CA LYS A 143 -17.06 14.97 -17.56
C LYS A 143 -17.77 16.22 -17.05
N GLY A 144 -17.17 17.39 -17.25
CA GLY A 144 -17.77 18.70 -16.96
C GLY A 144 -17.67 19.20 -15.51
N LEU A 145 -18.58 20.11 -15.15
CA LEU A 145 -18.63 20.84 -13.86
C LEU A 145 -18.51 19.93 -12.62
N LYS A 146 -18.98 18.68 -12.68
CA LYS A 146 -18.91 17.74 -11.56
C LYS A 146 -17.49 17.31 -11.18
N LYS A 147 -16.50 17.35 -12.09
CA LYS A 147 -15.09 17.13 -11.75
C LYS A 147 -14.45 18.38 -11.16
N ILE A 148 -14.81 19.55 -11.67
CA ILE A 148 -14.35 20.85 -11.12
C ILE A 148 -14.85 21.03 -9.68
N LEU A 149 -16.07 20.58 -9.37
CA LEU A 149 -16.65 20.63 -8.03
C LEU A 149 -16.20 19.48 -7.12
N ALA A 150 -15.62 18.41 -7.67
CA ALA A 150 -15.09 17.32 -6.86
C ALA A 150 -13.75 17.74 -6.27
N ARG A 151 -13.65 17.75 -4.94
CA ARG A 151 -12.38 18.00 -4.27
C ARG A 151 -11.46 16.79 -4.48
N PRO A 152 -10.19 17.00 -4.90
CA PRO A 152 -9.23 15.91 -4.95
C PRO A 152 -9.04 15.33 -3.54
N PRO A 153 -8.79 14.02 -3.41
CA PRO A 153 -8.38 13.42 -2.15
C PRO A 153 -7.11 14.09 -1.60
N VAL A 154 -6.90 13.97 -0.29
CA VAL A 154 -5.69 14.52 0.34
C VAL A 154 -4.48 13.68 -0.09
N LEU A 155 -3.44 14.34 -0.59
CA LEU A 155 -2.15 13.71 -0.85
C LEU A 155 -1.50 13.27 0.47
N GLY A 156 -0.74 12.18 0.44
CA GLY A 156 0.11 11.81 1.56
C GLY A 156 1.09 12.93 1.90
N GLU A 157 1.42 13.06 3.18
CA GLU A 157 2.30 14.11 3.72
C GLU A 157 3.62 14.29 2.92
N PRO A 158 4.36 13.23 2.55
CA PRO A 158 5.63 13.39 1.82
C PRO A 158 5.47 14.06 0.46
N VAL A 159 4.36 13.78 -0.22
CA VAL A 159 4.04 14.32 -1.55
C VAL A 159 3.47 15.73 -1.44
N ARG A 160 2.65 15.98 -0.40
CA ARG A 160 2.14 17.33 -0.11
C ARG A 160 3.28 18.30 0.19
N GLU A 161 4.22 17.91 1.05
CA GLU A 161 5.40 18.72 1.36
C GLU A 161 6.25 18.97 0.12
N PHE A 162 6.47 17.95 -0.72
CA PHE A 162 7.17 18.11 -1.99
C PHE A 162 6.44 19.12 -2.91
N PHE A 163 5.11 19.10 -2.91
CA PHE A 163 4.28 20.05 -3.66
C PHE A 163 4.45 21.49 -3.18
N GLU A 164 4.42 21.69 -1.86
CA GLU A 164 4.59 22.99 -1.22
C GLU A 164 5.99 23.55 -1.45
N GLU A 165 7.01 22.70 -1.37
CA GLU A 165 8.40 23.04 -1.68
C GLU A 165 8.58 23.45 -3.14
N CYS A 166 7.96 22.74 -4.08
CA CYS A 166 8.00 23.14 -5.49
C CYS A 166 7.35 24.52 -5.69
N ARG A 167 6.19 24.75 -5.09
CA ARG A 167 5.46 26.02 -5.22
C ARG A 167 6.19 27.20 -4.59
N SER A 168 6.85 27.02 -3.44
CA SER A 168 7.61 28.08 -2.78
C SER A 168 8.81 28.55 -3.63
N ARG A 169 9.31 27.67 -4.51
CA ARG A 169 10.37 27.94 -5.49
C ARG A 169 9.84 28.46 -6.83
N GLY A 170 8.54 28.73 -6.95
CA GLY A 170 7.91 29.20 -8.19
C GLY A 170 7.70 28.12 -9.25
N LEU A 171 7.91 26.85 -8.92
CA LEU A 171 7.74 25.72 -9.83
C LEU A 171 6.26 25.33 -9.92
N LYS A 172 5.87 24.69 -11.03
CA LYS A 172 4.49 24.24 -11.27
C LYS A 172 4.40 22.71 -11.19
N PRO A 173 4.15 22.15 -9.98
CA PRO A 173 3.90 20.72 -9.83
C PRO A 173 2.47 20.35 -10.27
N GLU A 174 2.33 19.26 -11.01
CA GLU A 174 1.08 18.68 -11.49
C GLU A 174 1.03 17.19 -11.12
N VAL A 175 -0.15 16.68 -10.74
CA VAL A 175 -0.33 15.26 -10.43
C VAL A 175 -1.03 14.56 -11.59
N GLU A 176 -0.43 13.49 -12.08
CA GLU A 176 -0.92 12.71 -13.22
C GLU A 176 -1.01 11.22 -12.86
N LEU A 177 -1.78 10.47 -13.64
CA LEU A 177 -1.78 9.01 -13.56
C LEU A 177 -0.48 8.47 -14.12
N TYR A 178 0.15 7.59 -13.35
CA TYR A 178 1.30 6.81 -13.80
C TYR A 178 0.83 5.37 -14.08
N ILE A 179 1.09 4.88 -15.29
CA ILE A 179 0.79 3.50 -15.70
C ILE A 179 1.96 3.01 -16.54
N ALA A 180 2.69 2.02 -16.04
CA ALA A 180 3.82 1.42 -16.73
C ALA A 180 3.80 -0.10 -16.55
N PHE A 181 3.50 -0.82 -17.63
CA PHE A 181 3.43 -2.29 -17.67
C PHE A 181 2.57 -2.89 -16.54
N GLU A 182 3.19 -3.37 -15.46
CA GLU A 182 2.53 -3.97 -14.29
C GLU A 182 2.41 -3.02 -13.09
N ASP A 183 3.02 -1.84 -13.18
CA ASP A 183 3.03 -0.82 -12.15
C ASP A 183 2.07 0.31 -12.50
N GLU A 184 1.40 0.84 -11.49
CA GLU A 184 0.51 1.96 -11.66
C GLU A 184 0.49 2.80 -10.40
N GLY A 185 0.04 4.03 -10.49
CA GLY A 185 -0.06 4.90 -9.32
C GLY A 185 -0.28 6.32 -9.75
N ILE A 186 0.40 7.24 -9.08
CA ILE A 186 0.42 8.65 -9.45
C ILE A 186 1.84 9.12 -9.64
N GLN A 187 2.02 10.12 -10.49
CA GLN A 187 3.28 10.85 -10.61
C GLN A 187 3.05 12.33 -10.35
N VAL A 188 4.03 12.98 -9.71
CA VAL A 188 4.08 14.44 -9.60
C VAL A 188 5.12 14.95 -10.59
N THR A 189 4.67 15.63 -11.63
CA THR A 189 5.52 16.23 -12.65
C THR A 189 5.72 17.70 -12.33
N VAL A 190 6.97 18.14 -12.26
CA VAL A 190 7.35 19.52 -11.97
C VAL A 190 8.03 20.10 -13.20
N ARG A 191 7.56 21.25 -13.68
CA ARG A 191 8.13 21.98 -14.82
C ARG A 191 8.65 23.36 -14.38
N TRP A 192 9.73 23.81 -15.02
CA TRP A 192 10.31 25.14 -14.86
C TRP A 192 10.85 25.69 -16.17
#